data_AF-A0A9E3WQR9-F1
#
_entry.id   AF-A0A9E3WQR9-F1
#
_cell.length_a   1.000
_cell.length_b   1.000
_cell.length_c   1.000
_cell.angle_alpha   90.00
_cell.angle_beta   90.00
_cell.angle_gamma   90.00
#
_symmetry.space_group_name_H-M   'P 1'
#
loop_
_entity.id
_entity.type
_entity.pdbx_description
1 polymer ?
#
loop_
_entity_poly.entity_id
_entity_poly.type
_entity_poly.pdbx_seq_one_letter_code
_entity_poly.pdbx_strand_id
1 'polypeptide(L)'
;MALFKKKTTRYLRPDGKQCPKGTPDASKVVCESKRWYGSFNDKGRTCQVPLLESEDASQTLLSLYHQLGAHLAGEVAKQLPADATSDKVFQVGIEVRDRVRDLANDPYARHHSRPIGEHVDDFERHLTSKNNSSEHVDQTCNRVKRIIEGCKFATWPDVEASTVQRWLADQRQAEAFGIQTSNYYLRDFKSFGNWMVHDRRTNQNPCEYLKPLNADVDDSRERRALPPWEFSLLIDAARKSKKLFRGLSGLDRTALYLAAAYSGLRVSELASLTPESVDLDGDPPTLIVKAAYSKRRRLDVQPIRQDVADELRTWLQSHDGTGKLWPRTWYLAAAKMLRRDLAEAREAWIEDARSDHERQAREQSDSLKYEDAAGRVFDFHSLRHQYISQLAAAGVHPKTAQTLARHSTIQLTMDRYTHLQVSDLTGALDQLPGIPTASKSDDNEPMKATGTDARDERLVAHKLHNPPPDERRIPGKSRHLVASTRHSAEPEDSEGEIEKTNKNKGLKVVRDNSNPTPDADCKSVIHRFESDRRLWL
;
A
#
# COMPACT_ATOMS: atom_id res chain seq x y z
N MET A 1 -47.65 35.85 -15.89
CA MET A 1 -47.44 34.38 -15.99
C MET A 1 -48.79 33.78 -16.31
N ALA A 2 -48.95 33.04 -17.41
CA ALA A 2 -50.23 32.46 -17.80
C ALA A 2 -50.17 30.94 -17.71
N LEU A 3 -50.78 30.38 -16.67
CA LEU A 3 -51.17 28.97 -16.63
C LEU A 3 -52.43 28.78 -17.45
N PHE A 4 -52.51 27.66 -18.17
CA PHE A 4 -53.69 27.28 -18.94
C PHE A 4 -53.77 25.77 -19.14
N LYS A 5 -54.99 25.24 -19.25
CA LYS A 5 -55.21 23.87 -19.72
C LYS A 5 -55.38 23.86 -21.24
N LYS A 6 -54.65 23.00 -21.93
CA LYS A 6 -54.85 22.78 -23.37
C LYS A 6 -56.20 22.08 -23.59
N LYS A 7 -57.02 22.64 -24.47
CA LYS A 7 -58.33 22.10 -24.88
C LYS A 7 -58.16 21.29 -26.17
N THR A 8 -58.57 20.04 -26.15
CA THR A 8 -58.58 19.16 -27.32
C THR A 8 -60.02 18.79 -27.66
N THR A 9 -60.47 19.16 -28.86
CA THR A 9 -61.77 18.70 -29.37
C THR A 9 -61.64 17.25 -29.83
N ARG A 10 -62.53 16.39 -29.35
CA ARG A 10 -62.75 15.01 -29.81
C ARG A 10 -64.19 14.90 -30.31
N TYR A 11 -64.42 14.05 -31.31
CA TYR A 11 -65.77 13.69 -31.72
C TYR A 11 -66.03 12.27 -31.21
N LEU A 12 -67.13 12.05 -30.50
CA LEU A 12 -67.49 10.76 -29.91
C LEU A 12 -68.82 10.28 -30.49
N ARG A 13 -68.88 9.01 -30.91
CA ARG A 13 -70.11 8.33 -31.29
C ARG A 13 -71.03 8.12 -30.06
N PRO A 14 -72.31 7.72 -30.25
CA PRO A 14 -73.21 7.40 -29.15
C PRO A 14 -72.72 6.27 -28.22
N ASP A 15 -71.82 5.39 -28.71
CA ASP A 15 -71.14 4.35 -27.92
C ASP A 15 -69.93 4.86 -27.11
N GLY A 16 -69.70 6.18 -27.09
CA GLY A 16 -68.60 6.84 -26.38
C GLY A 16 -67.24 6.76 -27.08
N LYS A 17 -67.11 6.07 -28.23
CA LYS A 17 -65.81 5.91 -28.90
C LYS A 17 -65.47 7.11 -29.78
N GLN A 18 -64.17 7.46 -29.78
CA GLN A 18 -63.66 8.57 -30.57
C GLN A 18 -63.67 8.26 -32.08
N CYS A 19 -64.17 9.20 -32.88
CA CYS A 19 -64.31 9.09 -34.33
C CYS A 19 -63.83 10.36 -35.07
N PRO A 20 -63.72 10.34 -36.41
CA PRO A 20 -63.43 11.52 -37.22
C PRO A 20 -64.55 12.57 -37.18
N LYS A 21 -64.17 13.83 -37.42
CA LYS A 21 -65.09 14.97 -37.61
C LYS A 21 -66.01 14.70 -38.81
N GLY A 22 -67.32 14.84 -38.62
CA GLY A 22 -68.33 14.62 -39.67
C GLY A 22 -68.90 13.20 -39.73
N THR A 23 -68.53 12.31 -38.80
CA THR A 23 -69.22 11.02 -38.63
C THR A 23 -70.69 11.28 -38.22
N PRO A 24 -71.69 10.63 -38.83
CA PRO A 24 -73.09 10.72 -38.39
C PRO A 24 -73.24 10.38 -36.90
N ASP A 25 -74.19 11.06 -36.24
CA ASP A 25 -74.51 10.91 -34.80
C ASP A 25 -73.34 11.16 -33.82
N ALA A 26 -72.22 11.73 -34.29
CA ALA A 26 -71.07 12.03 -33.43
C ALA A 26 -71.21 13.37 -32.71
N SER A 27 -71.18 13.31 -31.38
CA SER A 27 -71.14 14.47 -30.48
C SER A 27 -69.75 15.11 -30.43
N LYS A 28 -69.68 16.44 -30.39
CA LYS A 28 -68.42 17.19 -30.23
C LYS A 28 -68.14 17.41 -28.75
N VAL A 29 -67.11 16.76 -28.21
CA VAL A 29 -66.68 16.89 -26.81
C VAL A 29 -65.35 17.66 -26.74
N VAL A 30 -65.27 18.64 -25.84
CA VAL A 30 -64.01 19.37 -25.57
C VAL A 30 -63.41 18.82 -24.28
N CYS A 31 -62.30 18.08 -24.41
CA CYS A 31 -61.54 17.59 -23.27
C CYS A 31 -60.48 18.62 -22.87
N GLU A 32 -60.31 18.87 -21.58
CA GLU A 32 -59.15 19.58 -21.05
C GLU A 32 -58.01 18.61 -20.70
N SER A 33 -56.77 19.08 -20.81
CA SER A 33 -55.61 18.36 -20.29
C SER A 33 -55.69 18.17 -18.77
N LYS A 34 -55.26 17.01 -18.27
CA LYS A 34 -55.06 16.77 -16.84
C LYS A 34 -53.96 17.67 -16.26
N ARG A 35 -52.84 17.78 -16.98
CA ARG A 35 -51.70 18.63 -16.61
C ARG A 35 -51.89 20.06 -17.12
N TRP A 36 -51.49 21.03 -16.31
CA TRP A 36 -51.39 22.42 -16.69
C TRP A 36 -50.24 22.67 -17.67
N TYR A 37 -50.33 23.76 -18.40
CA TYR A 37 -49.26 24.30 -19.23
C TYR A 37 -48.95 25.73 -18.81
N GLY A 38 -47.68 26.09 -18.87
CA GLY A 38 -47.22 27.47 -18.66
C GLY A 38 -46.54 28.02 -19.90
N SER A 39 -46.73 29.32 -20.15
CA SER A 39 -45.93 30.08 -21.12
C SER A 39 -44.87 30.91 -20.39
N PHE A 40 -43.60 30.74 -20.76
CA PHE A 40 -42.48 31.55 -20.28
C PHE A 40 -41.61 32.02 -21.46
N ASN A 41 -40.75 33.02 -21.21
CA ASN A 41 -39.82 33.53 -22.23
C ASN A 41 -38.43 32.95 -21.97
N ASP A 42 -37.90 32.18 -22.92
CA ASP A 42 -36.51 31.70 -22.91
C ASP A 42 -35.72 32.37 -24.03
N LYS A 43 -34.67 33.11 -23.65
CA LYS A 43 -33.77 33.83 -24.57
C LYS A 43 -34.48 34.62 -25.69
N GLY A 44 -35.61 35.25 -25.39
CA GLY A 44 -36.41 36.06 -26.33
C GLY A 44 -37.50 35.30 -27.08
N ARG A 45 -37.63 33.98 -26.89
CA ARG A 45 -38.66 33.13 -27.51
C ARG A 45 -39.71 32.74 -26.48
N THR A 46 -40.99 32.82 -26.84
CA THR A 46 -42.06 32.33 -25.96
C THR A 46 -42.17 30.81 -26.09
N CYS A 47 -41.88 30.09 -25.01
CA CYS A 47 -41.92 28.65 -24.92
C CYS A 47 -43.11 28.19 -24.08
N GLN A 48 -43.79 27.12 -24.50
CA GLN A 48 -44.86 26.48 -23.72
C GLN A 48 -44.38 25.13 -23.18
N VAL A 49 -44.44 24.95 -21.87
CA VAL A 49 -44.03 23.71 -21.19
C VAL A 49 -45.21 23.02 -20.50
N PRO A 50 -45.29 21.68 -20.52
CA PRO A 50 -46.18 20.93 -19.64
C PRO A 50 -45.66 21.02 -18.20
N LEU A 51 -46.57 21.26 -17.26
CA LEU A 51 -46.28 21.37 -15.83
C LEU A 51 -46.91 20.19 -15.09
N LEU A 52 -47.58 20.39 -13.95
CA LEU A 52 -48.12 19.33 -13.09
C LEU A 52 -49.65 19.27 -13.19
N GLU A 53 -50.29 18.31 -12.53
CA GLU A 53 -51.76 18.22 -12.45
C GLU A 53 -52.35 19.20 -11.42
N SER A 54 -51.62 19.48 -10.33
CA SER A 54 -51.94 20.56 -9.39
C SER A 54 -51.65 21.93 -10.01
N GLU A 55 -52.58 22.88 -9.84
CA GLU A 55 -52.43 24.27 -10.31
C GLU A 55 -51.35 25.03 -9.52
N ASP A 56 -51.40 24.91 -8.19
CA ASP A 56 -50.45 25.55 -7.26
C ASP A 56 -49.01 25.05 -7.49
N ALA A 57 -48.80 23.74 -7.56
CA ALA A 57 -47.50 23.17 -7.87
C ALA A 57 -47.00 23.54 -9.28
N SER A 58 -47.93 23.71 -10.24
CA SER A 58 -47.60 24.22 -11.57
C SER A 58 -47.21 25.69 -11.56
N GLN A 59 -47.83 26.51 -10.71
CA GLN A 59 -47.49 27.92 -10.55
C GLN A 59 -46.08 28.07 -9.97
N THR A 60 -45.73 27.28 -8.95
CA THR A 60 -44.38 27.21 -8.38
C THR A 60 -43.36 26.73 -9.42
N LEU A 61 -43.65 25.66 -10.16
CA LEU A 61 -42.74 25.17 -11.21
C LEU A 61 -42.57 26.18 -12.36
N LEU A 62 -43.63 26.89 -12.76
CA LEU A 62 -43.56 27.96 -13.75
C LEU A 62 -42.73 29.15 -13.25
N SER A 63 -42.79 29.47 -11.96
CA SER A 63 -41.90 30.47 -11.35
C SER A 63 -40.42 30.06 -11.48
N LEU A 64 -40.10 28.78 -11.23
CA LEU A 64 -38.74 28.26 -11.44
C LEU A 64 -38.31 28.35 -12.91
N TYR A 65 -39.20 28.10 -13.89
CA TYR A 65 -38.92 28.30 -15.32
C TYR A 65 -38.58 29.76 -15.67
N HIS A 66 -39.26 30.73 -15.04
CA HIS A 66 -38.97 32.15 -15.23
C HIS A 66 -37.68 32.60 -14.52
N GLN A 67 -37.31 32.00 -13.39
CA GLN A 67 -36.16 32.40 -12.56
C GLN A 67 -34.86 31.70 -12.96
N LEU A 68 -34.91 30.42 -13.32
CA LEU A 68 -33.74 29.56 -13.59
C LEU A 68 -33.57 29.22 -15.08
N GLY A 69 -34.55 29.59 -15.92
CA GLY A 69 -34.57 29.27 -17.34
C GLY A 69 -34.91 27.81 -17.66
N ALA A 70 -35.00 27.52 -18.96
CA ALA A 70 -35.54 26.26 -19.47
C ALA A 70 -34.78 25.00 -19.01
N HIS A 71 -33.45 25.08 -18.90
CA HIS A 71 -32.59 23.93 -18.61
C HIS A 71 -32.77 23.43 -17.18
N LEU A 72 -32.55 24.29 -16.18
CA LEU A 72 -32.57 23.93 -14.77
C LEU A 72 -33.98 23.60 -14.27
N ALA A 73 -34.98 24.40 -14.65
CA ALA A 73 -36.37 24.07 -14.33
C ALA A 73 -36.84 22.77 -15.03
N GLY A 74 -36.25 22.43 -16.19
CA GLY A 74 -36.43 21.13 -16.84
C GLY A 74 -35.82 19.96 -16.08
N GLU A 75 -34.70 20.14 -15.37
CA GLU A 75 -34.13 19.12 -14.48
C GLU A 75 -34.96 18.92 -13.21
N VAL A 76 -35.51 19.99 -12.64
CA VAL A 76 -36.48 19.93 -11.54
C VAL A 76 -37.74 19.17 -12.01
N ALA A 77 -38.31 19.54 -13.16
CA ALA A 77 -39.52 18.92 -13.71
C ALA A 77 -39.38 17.41 -13.99
N LYS A 78 -38.18 16.91 -14.34
CA LYS A 78 -37.90 15.48 -14.56
C LYS A 78 -37.91 14.65 -13.27
N GLN A 79 -37.70 15.26 -12.11
CA GLN A 79 -37.61 14.59 -10.81
C GLN A 79 -38.95 14.61 -10.04
N LEU A 80 -39.97 15.24 -10.60
CA LEU A 80 -41.28 15.41 -9.97
C LEU A 80 -42.32 14.47 -10.60
N PRO A 81 -43.07 13.70 -9.79
CA PRO A 81 -44.24 12.98 -10.29
C PRO A 81 -45.34 13.97 -10.70
N ALA A 82 -46.29 13.54 -11.54
CA ALA A 82 -47.26 14.45 -12.15
C ALA A 82 -48.24 15.10 -11.15
N ASP A 83 -48.44 14.45 -10.01
CA ASP A 83 -49.28 14.82 -8.87
C ASP A 83 -48.51 15.53 -7.73
N ALA A 84 -47.24 15.91 -7.95
CA ALA A 84 -46.41 16.54 -6.93
C ALA A 84 -47.03 17.81 -6.33
N THR A 85 -46.85 17.98 -5.01
CA THR A 85 -47.25 19.18 -4.25
C THR A 85 -46.25 20.32 -4.43
N SER A 86 -46.70 21.55 -4.19
CA SER A 86 -45.89 22.77 -4.30
C SER A 86 -44.65 22.74 -3.40
N ASP A 87 -44.78 22.23 -2.17
CA ASP A 87 -43.65 22.00 -1.26
C ASP A 87 -42.59 21.07 -1.87
N LYS A 88 -43.02 19.99 -2.56
CA LYS A 88 -42.09 19.06 -3.20
C LYS A 88 -41.40 19.68 -4.42
N VAL A 89 -42.11 20.54 -5.17
CA VAL A 89 -41.50 21.36 -6.24
C VAL A 89 -40.44 22.29 -5.67
N PHE A 90 -40.74 22.98 -4.56
CA PHE A 90 -39.83 23.91 -3.92
C PHE A 90 -38.58 23.21 -3.35
N GLN A 91 -38.76 22.08 -2.67
CA GLN A 91 -37.67 21.27 -2.13
C GLN A 91 -36.71 20.78 -3.22
N VAL A 92 -37.23 20.17 -4.30
CA VAL A 92 -36.40 19.71 -5.44
C VAL A 92 -35.76 20.92 -6.17
N GLY A 93 -36.46 22.06 -6.23
CA GLY A 93 -35.92 23.31 -6.74
C GLY A 93 -34.71 23.82 -5.96
N ILE A 94 -34.76 23.76 -4.62
CA ILE A 94 -33.62 24.09 -3.74
C ILE A 94 -32.47 23.11 -3.96
N GLU A 95 -32.74 21.81 -3.99
CA GLU A 95 -31.71 20.76 -4.18
C GLU A 95 -30.95 20.95 -5.51
N VAL A 96 -31.67 21.21 -6.61
CA VAL A 96 -31.05 21.50 -7.92
C VAL A 96 -30.28 22.83 -7.91
N ARG A 97 -30.86 23.89 -7.34
CA ARG A 97 -30.20 25.21 -7.24
C ARG A 97 -28.90 25.13 -6.46
N ASP A 98 -28.91 24.49 -5.30
CA ASP A 98 -27.75 24.39 -4.42
C ASP A 98 -26.66 23.52 -5.06
N ARG A 99 -27.01 22.40 -5.70
CA ARG A 99 -26.09 21.61 -6.52
C ARG A 99 -25.43 22.42 -7.64
N VAL A 100 -26.19 23.27 -8.35
CA VAL A 100 -25.66 24.13 -9.41
C VAL A 100 -24.76 25.23 -8.85
N ARG A 101 -25.12 25.84 -7.72
CA ARG A 101 -24.29 26.81 -7.00
C ARG A 101 -22.95 26.18 -6.59
N ASP A 102 -22.98 24.96 -6.07
CA ASP A 102 -21.80 24.29 -5.55
C ASP A 102 -20.86 23.85 -6.70
N LEU A 103 -21.43 23.42 -7.85
CA LEU A 103 -20.66 23.17 -9.09
C LEU A 103 -20.08 24.46 -9.70
N ALA A 104 -20.81 25.58 -9.65
CA ALA A 104 -20.36 26.86 -10.19
C ALA A 104 -19.27 27.52 -9.34
N ASN A 105 -19.20 27.20 -8.04
CA ASN A 105 -18.20 27.70 -7.10
C ASN A 105 -17.11 26.69 -6.77
N ASP A 106 -17.03 25.55 -7.47
CA ASP A 106 -16.01 24.53 -7.24
C ASP A 106 -14.60 25.08 -7.56
N PRO A 107 -13.75 25.34 -6.54
CA PRO A 107 -12.41 25.90 -6.78
C PRO A 107 -11.47 24.89 -7.46
N TYR A 108 -11.89 23.62 -7.54
CA TYR A 108 -11.15 22.51 -8.13
C TYR A 108 -11.64 22.14 -9.53
N ALA A 109 -12.64 22.84 -10.10
CA ALA A 109 -13.26 22.47 -11.38
C ALA A 109 -12.24 22.23 -12.52
N ARG A 110 -11.18 23.04 -12.59
CA ARG A 110 -10.06 22.88 -13.55
C ARG A 110 -9.29 21.56 -13.37
N HIS A 111 -9.19 21.05 -12.15
CA HIS A 111 -8.54 19.77 -11.86
C HIS A 111 -9.52 18.61 -12.09
N HIS A 112 -10.80 18.78 -11.73
CA HIS A 112 -11.83 17.78 -12.00
C HIS A 112 -12.04 17.50 -13.49
N SER A 113 -11.87 18.49 -14.37
CA SER A 113 -11.97 18.31 -15.83
C SER A 113 -10.69 17.79 -16.50
N ARG A 114 -9.56 17.67 -15.78
CA ARG A 114 -8.29 17.18 -16.37
C ARG A 114 -8.24 15.65 -16.36
N PRO A 115 -7.65 15.03 -17.39
CA PRO A 115 -7.36 13.60 -17.38
C PRO A 115 -6.52 13.23 -16.16
N ILE A 116 -6.93 12.18 -15.43
CA ILE A 116 -6.26 11.77 -14.18
C ILE A 116 -4.79 11.39 -14.41
N GLY A 117 -4.44 10.91 -15.60
CA GLY A 117 -3.06 10.65 -16.02
C GLY A 117 -2.14 11.88 -15.93
N GLU A 118 -2.61 13.08 -16.30
CA GLU A 118 -1.79 14.29 -16.19
C GLU A 118 -1.51 14.68 -14.73
N HIS A 119 -2.41 14.32 -13.81
CA HIS A 119 -2.16 14.48 -12.38
C HIS A 119 -1.12 13.48 -11.87
N VAL A 120 -1.04 12.28 -12.45
CA VAL A 120 0.06 11.35 -12.15
C VAL A 120 1.39 11.89 -12.67
N ASP A 121 1.44 12.53 -13.84
CA ASP A 121 2.68 13.16 -14.33
C ASP A 121 3.12 14.35 -13.45
N ASP A 122 2.16 15.14 -12.94
CA ASP A 122 2.42 16.17 -11.92
C ASP A 122 2.92 15.55 -10.60
N PHE A 123 2.38 14.40 -10.18
CA PHE A 123 2.83 13.66 -8.99
C PHE A 123 4.23 13.05 -9.17
N GLU A 124 4.55 12.55 -10.36
CA GLU A 124 5.86 12.00 -10.73
C GLU A 124 6.95 13.08 -10.63
N ARG A 125 6.67 14.28 -11.14
CA ARG A 125 7.51 15.48 -10.94
C ARG A 125 7.68 15.82 -9.45
N HIS A 126 6.60 15.79 -8.67
CA HIS A 126 6.64 16.05 -7.23
C HIS A 126 7.51 15.02 -6.47
N LEU A 127 7.34 13.73 -6.73
CA LEU A 127 8.15 12.68 -6.10
C LEU A 127 9.63 12.80 -6.50
N THR A 128 9.93 13.20 -7.74
CA THR A 128 11.30 13.43 -8.21
C THR A 128 11.94 14.64 -7.49
N SER A 129 11.21 15.75 -7.35
CA SER A 129 11.71 16.96 -6.67
C SER A 129 12.08 16.75 -5.19
N LYS A 130 11.53 15.71 -4.56
CA LYS A 130 11.85 15.31 -3.17
C LYS A 130 13.18 14.54 -3.02
N ASN A 131 14.00 14.41 -4.07
CA ASN A 131 15.24 13.63 -4.07
C ASN A 131 15.03 12.15 -3.67
N ASN A 132 13.92 11.57 -4.16
CA ASN A 132 13.68 10.13 -4.14
C ASN A 132 14.52 9.42 -5.23
N SER A 133 14.73 8.11 -5.11
CA SER A 133 15.33 7.32 -6.20
C SER A 133 14.34 7.16 -7.36
N SER A 134 14.84 7.13 -8.61
CA SER A 134 14.03 6.87 -9.80
C SER A 134 13.21 5.58 -9.65
N GLU A 135 13.82 4.49 -9.20
CA GLU A 135 13.13 3.22 -8.93
C GLU A 135 11.92 3.38 -7.98
N HIS A 136 12.02 4.25 -6.96
CA HIS A 136 10.88 4.51 -6.07
C HIS A 136 9.78 5.33 -6.77
N VAL A 137 10.16 6.35 -7.54
CA VAL A 137 9.23 7.16 -8.35
C VAL A 137 8.50 6.27 -9.35
N ASP A 138 9.26 5.53 -10.18
CA ASP A 138 8.76 4.62 -11.21
C ASP A 138 7.82 3.57 -10.61
N GLN A 139 8.24 2.90 -9.53
CA GLN A 139 7.43 1.85 -8.91
C GLN A 139 6.13 2.38 -8.30
N THR A 140 6.18 3.58 -7.69
CA THR A 140 4.99 4.23 -7.11
C THR A 140 4.03 4.66 -8.21
N CYS A 141 4.53 5.37 -9.23
CA CYS A 141 3.70 5.87 -10.33
C CYS A 141 3.13 4.72 -11.17
N ASN A 142 3.88 3.64 -11.43
CA ASN A 142 3.37 2.48 -12.15
C ASN A 142 2.26 1.75 -11.39
N ARG A 143 2.30 1.69 -10.05
CA ARG A 143 1.19 1.13 -9.25
C ARG A 143 -0.06 2.00 -9.34
N VAL A 144 0.10 3.33 -9.29
CA VAL A 144 -1.00 4.29 -9.44
C VAL A 144 -1.62 4.19 -10.84
N LYS A 145 -0.81 4.22 -11.90
CA LYS A 145 -1.25 4.08 -13.30
C LYS A 145 -2.02 2.78 -13.51
N ARG A 146 -1.56 1.64 -12.96
CA ARG A 146 -2.27 0.35 -13.03
C ARG A 146 -3.62 0.32 -12.31
N ILE A 147 -3.79 1.01 -11.16
CA ILE A 147 -5.11 1.13 -10.53
C ILE A 147 -6.05 1.97 -11.39
N ILE A 148 -5.56 3.09 -11.93
CA ILE A 148 -6.33 3.97 -12.83
C ILE A 148 -6.82 3.21 -14.06
N GLU A 149 -5.91 2.51 -14.75
CA GLU A 149 -6.23 1.66 -15.91
C GLU A 149 -7.19 0.53 -15.56
N GLY A 150 -6.91 -0.19 -14.46
CA GLY A 150 -7.71 -1.33 -14.01
C GLY A 150 -9.13 -0.97 -13.56
N CYS A 151 -9.29 0.18 -12.92
CA CYS A 151 -10.58 0.73 -12.51
C CYS A 151 -11.26 1.57 -13.60
N LYS A 152 -10.55 1.88 -14.70
CA LYS A 152 -10.99 2.72 -15.84
C LYS A 152 -11.35 4.16 -15.45
N PHE A 153 -10.65 4.74 -14.48
CA PHE A 153 -10.84 6.14 -14.11
C PHE A 153 -10.28 7.07 -15.19
N ALA A 154 -11.08 8.00 -15.71
CA ALA A 154 -10.65 8.97 -16.72
C ALA A 154 -10.24 10.31 -16.09
N THR A 155 -10.92 10.70 -15.01
CA THR A 155 -10.80 11.97 -14.28
C THR A 155 -10.79 11.73 -12.77
N TRP A 156 -10.46 12.75 -11.98
CA TRP A 156 -10.47 12.62 -10.51
C TRP A 156 -11.88 12.33 -9.92
N PRO A 157 -12.98 12.95 -10.40
CA PRO A 157 -14.33 12.62 -9.93
C PRO A 157 -14.77 11.15 -10.13
N ASP A 158 -14.13 10.40 -11.04
CA ASP A 158 -14.43 8.97 -11.24
C ASP A 158 -13.89 8.08 -10.11
N VAL A 159 -12.98 8.60 -9.27
CA VAL A 159 -12.24 7.80 -8.28
C VAL A 159 -13.13 7.41 -7.11
N GLU A 160 -13.60 6.17 -7.14
CA GLU A 160 -14.41 5.57 -6.08
C GLU A 160 -13.64 4.49 -5.30
N ALA A 161 -13.61 4.62 -3.97
CA ALA A 161 -12.94 3.67 -3.09
C ALA A 161 -13.51 2.25 -3.14
N SER A 162 -14.83 2.08 -3.36
CA SER A 162 -15.43 0.74 -3.50
C SER A 162 -14.90 0.03 -4.75
N THR A 163 -14.66 0.78 -5.82
CA THR A 163 -14.14 0.28 -7.09
C THR A 163 -12.65 -0.06 -7.00
N VAL A 164 -11.84 0.76 -6.31
CA VAL A 164 -10.45 0.41 -5.98
C VAL A 164 -10.38 -0.85 -5.10
N GLN A 165 -11.22 -0.96 -4.08
CA GLN A 165 -11.27 -2.12 -3.19
C GLN A 165 -11.67 -3.41 -3.95
N ARG A 166 -12.66 -3.32 -4.84
CA ARG A 166 -13.12 -4.42 -5.70
C ARG A 166 -11.99 -4.87 -6.63
N TRP A 167 -11.39 -3.95 -7.40
CA TRP A 167 -10.29 -4.27 -8.29
C TRP A 167 -9.11 -4.94 -7.55
N LEU A 168 -8.73 -4.42 -6.38
CA LEU A 168 -7.69 -5.04 -5.55
C LEU A 168 -8.07 -6.45 -5.06
N ALA A 169 -9.36 -6.74 -4.86
CA ALA A 169 -9.84 -8.08 -4.54
C ALA A 169 -9.79 -9.02 -5.75
N ASP A 170 -10.26 -8.56 -6.91
CA ASP A 170 -10.24 -9.32 -8.16
C ASP A 170 -8.80 -9.73 -8.54
N GLN A 171 -7.82 -8.83 -8.37
CA GLN A 171 -6.40 -9.13 -8.60
C GLN A 171 -5.80 -10.15 -7.61
N ARG A 172 -6.36 -10.28 -6.39
CA ARG A 172 -5.97 -11.34 -5.44
C ARG A 172 -6.64 -12.67 -5.78
N GLN A 173 -7.92 -12.64 -6.16
CA GLN A 173 -8.66 -13.84 -6.59
C GLN A 173 -8.08 -14.46 -7.86
N ALA A 174 -7.54 -13.64 -8.77
CA ALA A 174 -6.83 -14.09 -9.97
C ALA A 174 -5.36 -14.51 -9.72
N GLU A 175 -4.94 -14.68 -8.46
CA GLU A 175 -3.56 -14.98 -8.01
C GLU A 175 -2.47 -14.02 -8.53
N ALA A 176 -2.84 -12.91 -9.15
CA ALA A 176 -1.88 -11.93 -9.70
C ALA A 176 -1.15 -11.17 -8.59
N PHE A 177 -1.82 -10.88 -7.47
CA PHE A 177 -1.25 -10.23 -6.29
C PHE A 177 -1.44 -11.07 -5.02
N GLY A 178 -0.36 -11.28 -4.26
CA GLY A 178 -0.46 -11.56 -2.83
C GLY A 178 -1.02 -10.36 -2.04
N ILE A 179 -1.43 -10.59 -0.79
CA ILE A 179 -1.95 -9.57 0.14
C ILE A 179 -0.93 -8.44 0.33
N GLN A 180 0.36 -8.77 0.52
CA GLN A 180 1.39 -7.74 0.71
C GLN A 180 1.54 -6.85 -0.53
N THR A 181 1.49 -7.44 -1.73
CA THR A 181 1.51 -6.70 -3.00
C THR A 181 0.29 -5.79 -3.10
N SER A 182 -0.90 -6.31 -2.84
CA SER A 182 -2.17 -5.55 -2.84
C SER A 182 -2.12 -4.34 -1.89
N ASN A 183 -1.54 -4.51 -0.70
CA ASN A 183 -1.31 -3.42 0.26
C ASN A 183 -0.35 -2.34 -0.26
N TYR A 184 0.70 -2.70 -1.02
CA TYR A 184 1.58 -1.70 -1.64
C TYR A 184 0.85 -0.86 -2.69
N TYR A 185 0.03 -1.48 -3.54
CA TYR A 185 -0.81 -0.76 -4.51
C TYR A 185 -1.77 0.21 -3.81
N LEU A 186 -2.48 -0.24 -2.76
CA LEU A 186 -3.38 0.62 -1.97
C LEU A 186 -2.64 1.80 -1.33
N ARG A 187 -1.50 1.56 -0.66
CA ARG A 187 -0.69 2.59 -0.01
C ARG A 187 -0.23 3.65 -1.01
N ASP A 188 0.27 3.22 -2.16
CA ASP A 188 0.86 4.12 -3.16
C ASP A 188 -0.24 4.96 -3.85
N PHE A 189 -1.44 4.40 -4.04
CA PHE A 189 -2.63 5.15 -4.49
C PHE A 189 -3.16 6.14 -3.45
N LYS A 190 -3.20 5.77 -2.16
CA LYS A 190 -3.53 6.72 -1.08
C LYS A 190 -2.53 7.86 -1.00
N SER A 191 -1.23 7.60 -1.23
CA SER A 191 -0.19 8.63 -1.29
C SER A 191 -0.47 9.64 -2.41
N PHE A 192 -0.85 9.18 -3.61
CA PHE A 192 -1.28 10.03 -4.72
C PHE A 192 -2.52 10.87 -4.37
N GLY A 193 -3.56 10.25 -3.79
CA GLY A 193 -4.76 10.96 -3.38
C GLY A 193 -4.53 12.01 -2.29
N ASN A 194 -3.66 11.72 -1.32
CA ASN A 194 -3.28 12.69 -0.29
C ASN A 194 -2.43 13.84 -0.85
N TRP A 195 -1.58 13.56 -1.85
CA TRP A 195 -0.90 14.62 -2.59
C TRP A 195 -1.89 15.51 -3.38
N MET A 196 -2.91 14.95 -4.02
CA MET A 196 -3.98 15.73 -4.69
C MET A 196 -4.66 16.72 -3.73
N VAL A 197 -4.92 16.31 -2.48
CA VAL A 197 -5.48 17.19 -1.43
C VAL A 197 -4.47 18.26 -1.01
N HIS A 198 -3.21 17.88 -0.73
CA HIS A 198 -2.18 18.83 -0.29
C HIS A 198 -1.80 19.87 -1.35
N ASP A 199 -1.77 19.50 -2.63
CA ASP A 199 -1.55 20.41 -3.77
C ASP A 199 -2.82 21.21 -4.15
N ARG A 200 -3.87 21.13 -3.32
CA ARG A 200 -5.17 21.83 -3.48
C ARG A 200 -5.87 21.57 -4.82
N ARG A 201 -5.81 20.32 -5.29
CA ARG A 201 -6.49 19.86 -6.52
C ARG A 201 -7.85 19.23 -6.26
N THR A 202 -8.14 18.95 -5.00
CA THR A 202 -9.40 18.41 -4.50
C THR A 202 -9.47 18.69 -2.99
N ASN A 203 -10.65 18.53 -2.38
CA ASN A 203 -10.86 18.71 -0.94
C ASN A 203 -10.61 17.44 -0.11
N GLN A 204 -10.75 16.25 -0.70
CA GLN A 204 -10.65 14.97 0.01
C GLN A 204 -10.05 13.86 -0.85
N ASN A 205 -9.46 12.86 -0.18
CA ASN A 205 -9.02 11.61 -0.81
C ASN A 205 -10.10 10.53 -0.60
N PRO A 206 -10.82 10.08 -1.63
CA PRO A 206 -11.88 9.08 -1.50
C PRO A 206 -11.41 7.77 -0.86
N CYS A 207 -10.14 7.40 -1.06
CA CYS A 207 -9.56 6.14 -0.57
C CYS A 207 -8.94 6.24 0.84
N GLU A 208 -9.05 7.39 1.54
CA GLU A 208 -8.30 7.59 2.78
C GLU A 208 -8.74 6.66 3.92
N TYR A 209 -10.01 6.27 3.96
CA TYR A 209 -10.53 5.35 4.97
C TYR A 209 -10.15 3.88 4.72
N LEU A 210 -9.69 3.52 3.51
CA LEU A 210 -9.34 2.14 3.17
C LEU A 210 -8.13 1.69 3.99
N LYS A 211 -8.27 0.52 4.63
CA LYS A 211 -7.24 -0.10 5.46
C LYS A 211 -6.51 -1.21 4.69
N PRO A 212 -5.20 -1.40 4.91
CA PRO A 212 -4.50 -2.58 4.42
C PRO A 212 -5.06 -3.85 5.08
N LEU A 213 -5.00 -4.96 4.37
CA LEU A 213 -5.28 -6.29 4.91
C LEU A 213 -4.10 -6.80 5.74
N ASN A 214 -4.32 -7.77 6.62
CA ASN A 214 -3.21 -8.41 7.33
C ASN A 214 -2.38 -9.25 6.34
N ALA A 215 -1.16 -8.80 6.07
CA ALA A 215 -0.24 -9.50 5.17
C ALA A 215 0.44 -10.72 5.84
N ASP A 216 0.34 -10.87 7.16
CA ASP A 216 0.92 -12.01 7.89
C ASP A 216 0.13 -13.32 7.67
N VAL A 217 -1.03 -13.24 6.99
CA VAL A 217 -1.87 -14.37 6.56
C VAL A 217 -1.52 -14.82 5.13
N ASP A 218 -0.78 -13.99 4.39
CA ASP A 218 -0.18 -14.35 3.09
C ASP A 218 1.02 -15.26 3.36
N ASP A 219 1.23 -16.31 2.55
CA ASP A 219 2.30 -17.29 2.77
C ASP A 219 3.69 -16.71 2.45
N SER A 220 4.15 -15.87 3.38
CA SER A 220 5.45 -15.21 3.32
C SER A 220 6.50 -16.26 3.66
N ARG A 221 7.06 -16.89 2.61
CA ARG A 221 8.10 -17.94 2.69
C ARG A 221 9.05 -17.73 3.86
N GLU A 222 8.87 -18.53 4.90
CA GLU A 222 9.67 -18.44 6.11
C GLU A 222 11.13 -18.80 5.78
N ARG A 223 12.08 -18.12 6.44
CA ARG A 223 13.52 -18.31 6.20
C ARG A 223 14.17 -19.13 7.31
N ARG A 224 14.70 -20.30 6.93
CA ARG A 224 15.50 -21.15 7.82
C ARG A 224 16.93 -20.61 7.96
N ALA A 225 17.65 -21.10 8.98
CA ALA A 225 19.11 -21.02 9.04
C ALA A 225 19.67 -22.42 8.79
N LEU A 226 20.87 -22.53 8.22
CA LEU A 226 21.55 -23.81 8.11
C LEU A 226 22.23 -24.16 9.44
N PRO A 227 22.22 -25.44 9.88
CA PRO A 227 23.12 -25.87 10.94
C PRO A 227 24.59 -25.70 10.48
N PRO A 228 25.56 -25.56 11.41
CA PRO A 228 26.94 -25.22 11.07
C PRO A 228 27.58 -26.16 10.03
N TRP A 229 27.28 -27.46 10.10
CA TRP A 229 27.80 -28.46 9.18
C TRP A 229 27.22 -28.35 7.76
N GLU A 230 25.91 -28.07 7.60
CA GLU A 230 25.32 -27.79 6.28
C GLU A 230 25.92 -26.51 5.69
N PHE A 231 26.16 -25.49 6.52
CA PHE A 231 26.79 -24.25 6.07
C PHE A 231 28.24 -24.48 5.62
N SER A 232 29.03 -25.28 6.36
CA SER A 232 30.37 -25.68 5.93
C SER A 232 30.35 -26.40 4.58
N LEU A 233 29.43 -27.35 4.37
CA LEU A 233 29.30 -28.07 3.09
C LEU A 233 28.93 -27.14 1.92
N LEU A 234 28.07 -26.15 2.14
CA LEU A 234 27.75 -25.11 1.16
C LEU A 234 28.99 -24.26 0.79
N ILE A 235 29.76 -23.83 1.79
CA ILE A 235 30.99 -23.05 1.59
C ILE A 235 32.04 -23.88 0.84
N ASP A 236 32.20 -25.16 1.18
CA ASP A 236 33.11 -26.09 0.51
C ASP A 236 32.71 -26.37 -0.93
N ALA A 237 31.41 -26.57 -1.20
CA ALA A 237 30.91 -26.78 -2.55
C ALA A 237 31.14 -25.55 -3.43
N ALA A 238 30.86 -24.34 -2.91
CA ALA A 238 31.18 -23.10 -3.60
C ALA A 238 32.69 -23.00 -3.88
N ARG A 239 33.55 -23.25 -2.88
CA ARG A 239 35.02 -23.17 -2.99
C ARG A 239 35.58 -24.14 -4.03
N LYS A 240 35.05 -25.36 -4.11
CA LYS A 240 35.46 -26.43 -5.04
C LYS A 240 34.83 -26.29 -6.43
N SER A 241 33.75 -25.50 -6.58
CA SER A 241 33.00 -25.38 -7.84
C SER A 241 33.81 -24.63 -8.92
N LYS A 242 34.26 -25.39 -9.92
CA LYS A 242 34.94 -24.88 -11.13
C LYS A 242 34.02 -24.06 -12.05
N LYS A 243 32.70 -24.03 -11.76
CA LYS A 243 31.69 -23.42 -12.64
C LYS A 243 31.50 -21.95 -12.25
N LEU A 244 31.54 -21.06 -13.26
CA LEU A 244 31.23 -19.64 -13.04
C LEU A 244 29.72 -19.42 -12.84
N PHE A 245 29.36 -18.40 -12.06
CA PHE A 245 28.00 -17.85 -11.99
C PHE A 245 28.01 -16.36 -12.31
N ARG A 246 27.48 -15.97 -13.48
CA ARG A 246 27.46 -14.57 -13.97
C ARG A 246 28.83 -13.86 -13.95
N GLY A 247 29.92 -14.63 -13.96
CA GLY A 247 31.31 -14.15 -13.90
C GLY A 247 32.01 -14.36 -12.56
N LEU A 248 31.29 -14.71 -11.47
CA LEU A 248 31.91 -15.08 -10.20
C LEU A 248 32.41 -16.53 -10.24
N SER A 249 33.67 -16.73 -9.85
CA SER A 249 34.30 -18.03 -9.60
C SER A 249 33.76 -18.70 -8.34
N GLY A 250 34.20 -19.93 -8.05
CA GLY A 250 33.89 -20.60 -6.79
C GLY A 250 34.44 -19.85 -5.56
N LEU A 251 35.67 -19.33 -5.66
CA LEU A 251 36.32 -18.54 -4.60
C LEU A 251 35.56 -17.22 -4.35
N ASP A 252 35.14 -16.51 -5.40
CA ASP A 252 34.38 -15.26 -5.26
C ASP A 252 33.05 -15.49 -4.54
N ARG A 253 32.34 -16.59 -4.86
CA ARG A 253 31.11 -16.98 -4.17
C ARG A 253 31.36 -17.36 -2.71
N THR A 254 32.47 -18.04 -2.44
CA THR A 254 32.92 -18.40 -1.08
C THR A 254 33.12 -17.15 -0.22
N ALA A 255 33.92 -16.19 -0.71
CA ALA A 255 34.16 -14.91 -0.06
C ALA A 255 32.84 -14.12 0.14
N LEU A 256 31.96 -14.11 -0.86
CA LEU A 256 30.66 -13.45 -0.80
C LEU A 256 29.72 -14.06 0.25
N TYR A 257 29.67 -15.39 0.37
CA TYR A 257 28.83 -16.07 1.36
C TYR A 257 29.36 -15.89 2.78
N LEU A 258 30.68 -15.94 2.99
CA LEU A 258 31.30 -15.64 4.28
C LEU A 258 31.04 -14.18 4.67
N ALA A 259 31.28 -13.22 3.77
CA ALA A 259 30.98 -11.81 4.01
C ALA A 259 29.49 -11.64 4.38
N ALA A 260 28.55 -12.19 3.59
CA ALA A 260 27.12 -12.07 3.86
C ALA A 260 26.70 -12.68 5.22
N ALA A 261 27.18 -13.89 5.55
CA ALA A 261 26.80 -14.63 6.74
C ALA A 261 27.40 -14.09 8.05
N TYR A 262 28.54 -13.40 7.99
CA TYR A 262 29.24 -12.90 9.19
C TYR A 262 29.27 -11.37 9.35
N SER A 263 28.77 -10.62 8.36
CA SER A 263 28.55 -9.17 8.46
C SER A 263 27.08 -8.76 8.44
N GLY A 264 26.21 -9.68 8.00
CA GLY A 264 24.79 -9.40 7.77
C GLY A 264 24.51 -8.33 6.70
N LEU A 265 25.49 -7.91 5.88
CA LEU A 265 25.26 -6.94 4.80
C LEU A 265 24.17 -7.41 3.81
N ARG A 266 23.36 -6.48 3.29
CA ARG A 266 22.34 -6.82 2.29
C ARG A 266 22.98 -7.10 0.92
N VAL A 267 22.26 -7.82 0.05
CA VAL A 267 22.64 -8.08 -1.36
C VAL A 267 23.13 -6.82 -2.08
N SER A 268 22.38 -5.71 -2.01
CA SER A 268 22.74 -4.44 -2.64
C SER A 268 23.92 -3.72 -1.96
N GLU A 269 24.10 -3.92 -0.66
CA GLU A 269 25.23 -3.38 0.10
C GLU A 269 26.52 -4.11 -0.30
N LEU A 270 26.50 -5.45 -0.33
CA LEU A 270 27.60 -6.30 -0.81
C LEU A 270 27.97 -5.99 -2.26
N ALA A 271 26.98 -5.88 -3.16
CA ALA A 271 27.20 -5.52 -4.57
C ALA A 271 27.76 -4.10 -4.75
N SER A 272 27.70 -3.25 -3.72
CA SER A 272 28.27 -1.89 -3.74
C SER A 272 29.73 -1.81 -3.28
N LEU A 273 30.26 -2.82 -2.60
CA LEU A 273 31.59 -2.79 -2.01
C LEU A 273 32.70 -2.74 -3.08
N THR A 274 33.74 -1.96 -2.78
CA THR A 274 34.98 -1.80 -3.56
C THR A 274 36.17 -2.25 -2.69
N PRO A 275 37.39 -2.40 -3.22
CA PRO A 275 38.57 -2.68 -2.40
C PRO A 275 38.77 -1.66 -1.25
N GLU A 276 38.54 -0.36 -1.50
CA GLU A 276 38.60 0.68 -0.45
C GLU A 276 37.38 0.69 0.49
N SER A 277 36.48 -0.28 0.38
CA SER A 277 35.41 -0.55 1.35
C SER A 277 35.79 -1.64 2.35
N VAL A 278 37.06 -2.06 2.40
CA VAL A 278 37.53 -3.16 3.23
C VAL A 278 38.77 -2.71 4.00
N ASP A 279 38.71 -2.81 5.32
CA ASP A 279 39.85 -2.58 6.22
C ASP A 279 40.05 -3.84 7.05
N LEU A 280 40.96 -4.71 6.61
CA LEU A 280 41.22 -6.01 7.26
C LEU A 280 42.30 -5.93 8.35
N ASP A 281 43.06 -4.84 8.38
CA ASP A 281 44.25 -4.67 9.21
C ASP A 281 44.01 -3.69 10.38
N GLY A 282 42.87 -2.97 10.38
CA GLY A 282 42.35 -2.25 11.55
C GLY A 282 41.89 -3.17 12.69
N ASP A 283 41.79 -2.61 13.89
CA ASP A 283 41.31 -3.29 15.11
C ASP A 283 39.98 -2.67 15.60
N PRO A 284 38.83 -3.36 15.47
CA PRO A 284 38.63 -4.64 14.79
C PRO A 284 38.62 -4.49 13.24
N PRO A 285 38.79 -5.58 12.47
CA PRO A 285 38.60 -5.57 11.02
C PRO A 285 37.16 -5.16 10.61
N THR A 286 37.02 -4.40 9.52
CA THR A 286 35.71 -3.85 9.08
C THR A 286 35.43 -3.91 7.58
N LEU A 287 34.13 -3.94 7.26
CA LEU A 287 33.57 -3.66 5.94
C LEU A 287 32.81 -2.32 5.98
N ILE A 288 33.12 -1.42 5.04
CA ILE A 288 32.65 -0.03 5.05
C ILE A 288 31.68 0.22 3.89
N VAL A 289 30.39 0.33 4.20
CA VAL A 289 29.37 0.70 3.20
C VAL A 289 29.32 2.22 3.06
N LYS A 290 29.75 2.72 1.90
CA LYS A 290 29.73 4.15 1.55
C LYS A 290 28.29 4.70 1.60
N ALA A 291 28.13 5.94 2.06
CA ALA A 291 26.83 6.55 2.36
C ALA A 291 25.81 6.52 1.21
N ALA A 292 26.27 6.60 -0.05
CA ALA A 292 25.43 6.51 -1.24
C ALA A 292 24.67 5.17 -1.38
N TYR A 293 25.16 4.10 -0.73
CA TYR A 293 24.60 2.75 -0.80
C TYR A 293 24.02 2.26 0.54
N SER A 294 24.22 2.99 1.63
CA SER A 294 23.51 2.75 2.89
C SER A 294 22.06 3.21 2.79
N LYS A 295 21.13 2.35 3.23
CA LYS A 295 19.69 2.68 3.36
C LYS A 295 19.44 3.91 4.26
N ARG A 296 20.41 4.33 5.10
CA ARG A 296 20.30 5.51 5.98
C ARG A 296 21.08 6.74 5.48
N ARG A 297 21.66 6.72 4.27
CA ARG A 297 22.52 7.80 3.73
C ARG A 297 23.68 8.19 4.66
N ARG A 298 24.21 7.23 5.44
CA ARG A 298 25.36 7.39 6.34
C ARG A 298 26.43 6.38 5.99
N LEU A 299 27.69 6.68 6.30
CA LEU A 299 28.77 5.69 6.26
C LEU A 299 28.47 4.65 7.35
N ASP A 300 28.28 3.38 6.96
CA ASP A 300 28.07 2.27 7.90
C ASP A 300 29.36 1.45 7.96
N VAL A 301 30.06 1.51 9.09
CA VAL A 301 31.18 0.63 9.42
C VAL A 301 30.63 -0.65 10.05
N GLN A 302 30.93 -1.80 9.46
CA GLN A 302 30.48 -3.10 9.92
C GLN A 302 31.70 -3.92 10.37
N PRO A 303 31.92 -4.11 11.69
CA PRO A 303 32.98 -5.01 12.15
C PRO A 303 32.69 -6.45 11.73
N ILE A 304 33.77 -7.18 11.42
CA ILE A 304 33.77 -8.61 11.11
C ILE A 304 34.76 -9.33 12.05
N ARG A 305 34.63 -10.66 12.16
CA ARG A 305 35.57 -11.49 12.93
C ARG A 305 36.90 -11.63 12.20
N GLN A 306 37.97 -11.85 12.96
CA GLN A 306 39.33 -12.02 12.42
C GLN A 306 39.43 -13.19 11.42
N ASP A 307 38.82 -14.34 11.73
CA ASP A 307 38.83 -15.51 10.84
C ASP A 307 38.19 -15.23 9.46
N VAL A 308 37.13 -14.42 9.43
CA VAL A 308 36.51 -13.94 8.18
C VAL A 308 37.40 -12.91 7.48
N ALA A 309 38.08 -12.04 8.23
CA ALA A 309 39.04 -11.09 7.66
C ALA A 309 40.23 -11.82 7.01
N ASP A 310 40.72 -12.90 7.61
CA ASP A 310 41.85 -13.67 7.09
C ASP A 310 41.49 -14.41 5.79
N GLU A 311 40.32 -15.05 5.71
CA GLU A 311 39.80 -15.64 4.47
C GLU A 311 39.60 -14.59 3.36
N LEU A 312 39.05 -13.41 3.70
CA LEU A 312 38.90 -12.30 2.74
C LEU A 312 40.25 -11.75 2.30
N ARG A 313 41.26 -11.66 3.18
CA ARG A 313 42.62 -11.22 2.84
C ARG A 313 43.26 -12.18 1.84
N THR A 314 43.14 -13.49 2.06
CA THR A 314 43.63 -14.51 1.13
C THR A 314 42.94 -14.43 -0.23
N TRP A 315 41.62 -14.25 -0.26
CA TRP A 315 40.88 -14.09 -1.52
C TRP A 315 41.25 -12.81 -2.27
N LEU A 316 41.41 -11.67 -1.58
CA LEU A 316 41.77 -10.38 -2.18
C LEU A 316 43.13 -10.40 -2.90
N GLN A 317 44.08 -11.25 -2.48
CA GLN A 317 45.35 -11.45 -3.21
C GLN A 317 45.15 -11.97 -4.65
N SER A 318 44.03 -12.63 -4.92
CA SER A 318 43.64 -13.11 -6.26
C SER A 318 42.72 -12.15 -7.02
N HIS A 319 42.27 -11.06 -6.39
CA HIS A 319 41.43 -10.05 -7.02
C HIS A 319 42.29 -9.03 -7.76
N ASP A 320 41.78 -8.51 -8.88
CA ASP A 320 42.45 -7.48 -9.70
C ASP A 320 42.63 -6.10 -9.02
N GLY A 321 42.22 -5.95 -7.75
CA GLY A 321 42.32 -4.70 -6.99
C GLY A 321 41.48 -3.53 -7.51
N THR A 322 40.55 -3.72 -8.46
CA THR A 322 39.81 -2.60 -9.08
C THR A 322 38.28 -2.79 -9.09
N GLY A 323 37.56 -1.67 -9.11
CA GLY A 323 36.11 -1.68 -9.30
C GLY A 323 35.33 -2.24 -8.10
N LYS A 324 34.48 -3.25 -8.34
CA LYS A 324 33.61 -3.87 -7.32
C LYS A 324 34.19 -5.22 -6.90
N LEU A 325 34.15 -5.52 -5.60
CA LEU A 325 34.56 -6.82 -5.02
C LEU A 325 33.82 -8.01 -5.65
N TRP A 326 32.54 -7.82 -5.99
CA TRP A 326 31.74 -8.81 -6.71
C TRP A 326 31.09 -8.12 -7.91
N PRO A 327 31.77 -8.08 -9.07
CA PRO A 327 31.35 -7.30 -10.21
C PRO A 327 30.17 -7.95 -10.97
N ARG A 328 29.69 -7.26 -12.02
CA ARG A 328 28.61 -7.71 -12.92
C ARG A 328 27.25 -7.83 -12.19
N THR A 329 26.41 -8.76 -12.59
CA THR A 329 24.96 -8.81 -12.27
C THR A 329 24.56 -10.01 -11.41
N TRP A 330 25.48 -10.54 -10.59
CA TRP A 330 25.19 -11.67 -9.69
C TRP A 330 24.01 -11.36 -8.75
N TYR A 331 23.93 -10.13 -8.24
CA TYR A 331 22.95 -9.69 -7.25
C TYR A 331 21.50 -9.79 -7.74
N LEU A 332 21.27 -9.57 -9.05
CA LEU A 332 19.97 -9.75 -9.70
C LEU A 332 19.50 -11.23 -9.76
N ALA A 333 20.37 -12.19 -9.40
CA ALA A 333 20.06 -13.61 -9.37
C ALA A 333 20.68 -14.32 -8.15
N ALA A 334 20.94 -13.61 -7.06
CA ALA A 334 21.64 -14.13 -5.89
C ALA A 334 20.97 -15.37 -5.26
N ALA A 335 19.63 -15.44 -5.26
CA ALA A 335 18.90 -16.64 -4.82
C ALA A 335 19.08 -17.84 -5.76
N LYS A 336 19.24 -17.63 -7.08
CA LYS A 336 19.52 -18.72 -8.04
C LYS A 336 20.96 -19.23 -7.88
N MET A 337 21.89 -18.35 -7.55
CA MET A 337 23.28 -18.68 -7.25
C MET A 337 23.37 -19.58 -6.01
N LEU A 338 22.79 -19.15 -4.89
CA LEU A 338 22.79 -19.93 -3.64
C LEU A 338 22.08 -21.27 -3.80
N ARG A 339 20.92 -21.31 -4.48
CA ARG A 339 20.19 -22.56 -4.78
C ARG A 339 21.05 -23.56 -5.56
N ARG A 340 21.89 -23.08 -6.49
CA ARG A 340 22.81 -23.93 -7.25
C ARG A 340 23.92 -24.49 -6.37
N ASP A 341 24.58 -23.64 -5.57
CA ASP A 341 25.68 -24.10 -4.72
C ASP A 341 25.18 -25.04 -3.61
N LEU A 342 23.94 -24.85 -3.12
CA LEU A 342 23.25 -25.82 -2.25
C LEU A 342 23.01 -27.17 -2.93
N ALA A 343 22.58 -27.18 -4.19
CA ALA A 343 22.40 -28.41 -4.95
C ALA A 343 23.74 -29.13 -5.20
N GLU A 344 24.79 -28.40 -5.60
CA GLU A 344 26.15 -28.94 -5.76
C GLU A 344 26.71 -29.47 -4.42
N ALA A 345 26.39 -28.82 -3.29
CA ALA A 345 26.73 -29.32 -1.94
C ALA A 345 25.96 -30.60 -1.58
N ARG A 346 24.66 -30.66 -1.88
CA ARG A 346 23.81 -31.82 -1.58
C ARG A 346 24.20 -33.04 -2.40
N GLU A 347 24.52 -32.86 -3.68
CA GLU A 347 25.00 -33.92 -4.57
C GLU A 347 26.31 -34.52 -4.01
N ALA A 348 27.31 -33.68 -3.73
CA ALA A 348 28.58 -34.12 -3.15
C ALA A 348 28.41 -34.79 -1.76
N TRP A 349 27.50 -34.28 -0.93
CA TRP A 349 27.19 -34.89 0.37
C TRP A 349 26.47 -36.23 0.24
N ILE A 350 25.63 -36.45 -0.77
CA ILE A 350 25.02 -37.77 -1.01
C ILE A 350 26.06 -38.76 -1.58
N GLU A 351 26.98 -38.29 -2.43
CA GLU A 351 28.06 -39.09 -3.00
C GLU A 351 29.09 -39.57 -1.96
N ASP A 352 29.38 -38.75 -0.94
CA ASP A 352 30.27 -39.08 0.21
C ASP A 352 29.63 -40.08 1.22
N ALA A 353 28.51 -40.73 0.89
CA ALA A 353 27.92 -41.74 1.75
C ALA A 353 28.79 -43.03 1.79
N ARG A 354 29.00 -43.59 2.98
CA ARG A 354 29.87 -44.77 3.20
C ARG A 354 29.14 -46.10 2.99
N SER A 355 27.83 -46.07 2.78
CA SER A 355 26.97 -47.24 2.56
C SER A 355 25.68 -46.85 1.83
N ASP A 356 25.04 -47.80 1.16
CA ASP A 356 23.77 -47.57 0.46
C ASP A 356 22.64 -47.12 1.40
N HIS A 357 22.61 -47.64 2.63
CA HIS A 357 21.65 -47.22 3.65
C HIS A 357 21.85 -45.75 4.06
N GLU A 358 23.11 -45.34 4.27
CA GLU A 358 23.42 -43.93 4.53
C GLU A 358 23.07 -43.05 3.32
N ARG A 359 23.40 -43.50 2.11
CA ARG A 359 23.08 -42.80 0.86
C ARG A 359 21.56 -42.56 0.74
N GLN A 360 20.76 -43.60 0.97
CA GLN A 360 19.30 -43.53 0.95
C GLN A 360 18.75 -42.59 2.04
N ALA A 361 19.31 -42.60 3.24
CA ALA A 361 18.93 -41.68 4.31
C ALA A 361 19.27 -40.21 3.96
N ARG A 362 20.47 -39.95 3.40
CA ARG A 362 20.88 -38.62 2.90
C ARG A 362 19.92 -38.15 1.78
N GLU A 363 19.56 -39.03 0.84
CA GLU A 363 18.59 -38.77 -0.25
C GLU A 363 17.17 -38.45 0.25
N GLN A 364 16.68 -39.15 1.27
CA GLN A 364 15.35 -38.90 1.83
C GLN A 364 15.30 -37.61 2.67
N SER A 365 16.39 -37.26 3.36
CA SER A 365 16.48 -36.03 4.17
C SER A 365 16.26 -34.74 3.35
N ASP A 366 15.94 -33.65 4.03
CA ASP A 366 15.86 -32.30 3.47
C ASP A 366 17.13 -31.44 3.68
N SER A 367 18.16 -31.99 4.34
CA SER A 367 19.48 -31.36 4.50
C SER A 367 20.03 -30.82 3.16
N LEU A 368 20.58 -29.61 3.16
CA LEU A 368 21.08 -28.89 1.98
C LEU A 368 20.04 -28.62 0.87
N LYS A 369 18.76 -28.98 1.02
CA LYS A 369 17.71 -28.53 0.09
C LYS A 369 17.49 -27.01 0.26
N TYR A 370 17.16 -26.36 -0.84
CA TYR A 370 16.78 -24.95 -0.87
C TYR A 370 15.51 -24.67 -0.07
N GLU A 371 14.60 -25.64 -0.03
CA GLU A 371 13.33 -25.61 0.67
C GLU A 371 13.24 -26.89 1.50
N ASP A 372 12.90 -26.78 2.78
CA ASP A 372 12.81 -27.91 3.70
C ASP A 372 11.41 -28.52 3.75
N ALA A 373 11.22 -29.60 4.51
CA ALA A 373 9.92 -30.29 4.61
C ALA A 373 8.79 -29.42 5.21
N ALA A 374 9.12 -28.27 5.80
CA ALA A 374 8.16 -27.30 6.33
C ALA A 374 7.94 -26.10 5.38
N GLY A 375 8.44 -26.15 4.14
CA GLY A 375 8.31 -25.07 3.15
C GLY A 375 9.26 -23.88 3.40
N ARG A 376 10.17 -23.98 4.37
CA ARG A 376 11.06 -22.88 4.75
C ARG A 376 12.25 -22.83 3.80
N VAL A 377 12.56 -21.65 3.30
CA VAL A 377 13.59 -21.46 2.26
C VAL A 377 14.93 -21.00 2.84
N PHE A 378 16.02 -21.40 2.18
CA PHE A 378 17.35 -20.81 2.36
C PHE A 378 17.74 -20.05 1.08
N ASP A 379 17.29 -18.80 0.99
CA ASP A 379 17.65 -17.84 -0.06
C ASP A 379 18.87 -16.99 0.33
N PHE A 380 19.38 -16.12 -0.56
CA PHE A 380 20.54 -15.27 -0.21
C PHE A 380 20.25 -14.34 0.98
N HIS A 381 19.00 -13.92 1.21
CA HIS A 381 18.66 -13.13 2.39
C HIS A 381 18.75 -13.95 3.68
N SER A 382 18.62 -15.27 3.58
CA SER A 382 18.72 -16.21 4.70
C SER A 382 20.11 -16.23 5.32
N LEU A 383 21.17 -15.87 4.58
CA LEU A 383 22.53 -15.63 5.13
C LEU A 383 22.52 -14.51 6.20
N ARG A 384 21.77 -13.43 5.95
CA ARG A 384 21.60 -12.33 6.92
C ARG A 384 20.67 -12.72 8.08
N HIS A 385 19.63 -13.52 7.83
CA HIS A 385 18.82 -14.07 8.92
C HIS A 385 19.64 -15.00 9.81
N GLN A 386 20.52 -15.81 9.23
CA GLN A 386 21.46 -16.68 9.93
C GLN A 386 22.45 -15.87 10.78
N TYR A 387 23.03 -14.79 10.27
CA TYR A 387 23.85 -13.87 11.07
C TYR A 387 23.13 -13.40 12.35
N ILE A 388 21.90 -12.91 12.21
CA ILE A 388 21.10 -12.37 13.33
C ILE A 388 20.73 -13.49 14.32
N SER A 389 20.34 -14.67 13.81
CA SER A 389 20.04 -15.83 14.64
C SER A 389 21.28 -16.38 15.36
N GLN A 390 22.48 -16.33 14.76
CA GLN A 390 23.73 -16.70 15.42
C GLN A 390 24.09 -15.71 16.54
N LEU A 391 23.89 -14.40 16.34
CA LEU A 391 24.08 -13.40 17.41
C LEU A 391 23.13 -13.67 18.59
N ALA A 392 21.85 -14.00 18.30
CA ALA A 392 20.88 -14.34 19.34
C ALA A 392 21.27 -15.62 20.10
N ALA A 393 21.64 -16.69 19.38
CA ALA A 393 22.08 -17.95 19.98
C ALA A 393 23.39 -17.83 20.78
N ALA A 394 24.25 -16.86 20.44
CA ALA A 394 25.46 -16.53 21.21
C ALA A 394 25.18 -15.63 22.44
N GLY A 395 23.92 -15.38 22.80
CA GLY A 395 23.55 -14.56 23.96
C GLY A 395 23.88 -13.08 23.82
N VAL A 396 24.13 -12.58 22.60
CA VAL A 396 24.46 -11.17 22.37
C VAL A 396 23.28 -10.31 22.80
N HIS A 397 23.55 -9.23 23.54
CA HIS A 397 22.48 -8.33 24.00
C HIS A 397 21.67 -7.78 22.80
N PRO A 398 20.31 -7.78 22.83
CA PRO A 398 19.48 -7.41 21.68
C PRO A 398 19.80 -6.04 21.07
N LYS A 399 20.25 -5.07 21.88
CA LYS A 399 20.68 -3.75 21.38
C LYS A 399 21.98 -3.82 20.57
N THR A 400 22.92 -4.67 20.97
CA THR A 400 24.17 -4.90 20.24
C THR A 400 23.88 -5.61 18.94
N ALA A 401 23.02 -6.64 18.95
CA ALA A 401 22.56 -7.31 17.73
C ALA A 401 21.73 -6.39 16.82
N GLN A 402 20.92 -5.47 17.35
CA GLN A 402 20.23 -4.44 16.55
C GLN A 402 21.24 -3.54 15.82
N THR A 403 22.31 -3.13 16.51
CA THR A 403 23.37 -2.29 15.96
C THR A 403 24.16 -3.03 14.88
N LEU A 404 24.59 -4.27 15.13
CA LEU A 404 25.28 -5.14 14.17
C LEU A 404 24.39 -5.49 12.96
N ALA A 405 23.12 -5.80 13.17
CA ALA A 405 22.16 -5.97 12.07
C ALA A 405 21.85 -4.65 11.34
N ARG A 406 22.22 -3.49 11.90
CA ARG A 406 21.88 -2.14 11.43
C ARG A 406 20.36 -1.94 11.26
N HIS A 407 19.54 -2.58 12.10
CA HIS A 407 18.08 -2.48 12.12
C HIS A 407 17.60 -1.10 12.63
N SER A 408 16.58 -0.53 11.99
CA SER A 408 16.04 0.79 12.32
C SER A 408 15.14 0.76 13.57
N THR A 409 14.32 -0.26 13.69
CA THR A 409 13.47 -0.56 14.86
C THR A 409 14.03 -1.77 15.60
N ILE A 410 13.73 -1.89 16.89
CA ILE A 410 14.18 -3.02 17.70
C ILE A 410 13.37 -4.29 17.40
N GLN A 411 12.09 -4.13 17.03
CA GLN A 411 11.17 -5.20 16.63
C GLN A 411 11.77 -6.15 15.60
N LEU A 412 12.31 -5.64 14.48
CA LEU A 412 12.99 -6.43 13.44
C LEU A 412 14.14 -7.32 13.95
N THR A 413 14.69 -7.03 15.13
CA THR A 413 15.69 -7.87 15.82
C THR A 413 14.99 -8.80 16.79
N MET A 414 14.04 -8.29 17.59
CA MET A 414 13.29 -9.07 18.58
C MET A 414 12.48 -10.21 17.96
N ASP A 415 11.94 -10.05 16.75
CA ASP A 415 11.23 -11.09 16.00
C ASP A 415 12.12 -12.34 15.73
N ARG A 416 13.45 -12.23 15.92
CA ARG A 416 14.41 -13.35 15.87
C ARG A 416 14.95 -13.78 17.24
N TYR A 417 14.71 -13.00 18.30
CA TYR A 417 15.01 -13.33 19.70
C TYR A 417 13.81 -13.97 20.42
N THR A 418 12.58 -13.83 19.92
CA THR A 418 11.38 -14.41 20.53
C THR A 418 11.33 -15.95 20.50
N HIS A 419 12.34 -16.61 19.92
CA HIS A 419 12.52 -18.07 19.92
C HIS A 419 13.58 -18.55 20.94
N LEU A 420 13.89 -17.77 21.98
CA LEU A 420 14.69 -18.23 23.12
C LEU A 420 14.03 -19.46 23.77
N GLN A 421 14.82 -20.49 24.04
CA GLN A 421 14.35 -21.68 24.73
C GLN A 421 14.28 -21.44 26.25
N VAL A 422 13.52 -22.28 26.96
CA VAL A 422 13.36 -22.15 28.43
C VAL A 422 14.71 -22.27 29.15
N SER A 423 15.68 -23.00 28.60
CA SER A 423 17.08 -23.05 29.06
C SER A 423 17.73 -21.66 29.14
N ASP A 424 17.49 -20.83 28.14
CA ASP A 424 18.13 -19.52 28.00
C ASP A 424 17.54 -18.54 29.01
N LEU A 425 16.25 -18.71 29.32
CA LEU A 425 15.57 -18.00 30.39
C LEU A 425 16.09 -18.42 31.78
N THR A 426 16.34 -19.71 32.01
CA THR A 426 16.90 -20.20 33.28
C THR A 426 18.30 -19.63 33.53
N GLY A 427 19.19 -19.68 32.52
CA GLY A 427 20.53 -19.09 32.65
C GLY A 427 20.51 -17.58 32.89
N ALA A 428 19.49 -16.86 32.42
CA ALA A 428 19.28 -15.45 32.74
C ALA A 428 18.72 -15.21 34.16
N LEU A 429 17.92 -16.14 34.70
CA LEU A 429 17.48 -16.13 36.10
C LEU A 429 18.64 -16.43 37.06
N ASP A 430 19.57 -17.30 36.68
CA ASP A 430 20.77 -17.62 37.47
C ASP A 430 21.76 -16.44 37.58
N GLN A 431 21.64 -15.41 36.72
CA GLN A 431 22.38 -14.15 36.83
C GLN A 431 21.72 -13.13 37.77
N LEU A 432 20.51 -13.40 38.27
CA LEU A 432 19.89 -12.55 39.29
C LEU A 432 20.61 -12.74 40.63
N PRO A 433 20.76 -11.68 41.44
CA PRO A 433 21.29 -11.83 42.78
C PRO A 433 20.41 -12.81 43.58
N GLY A 434 21.05 -13.76 44.27
CA GLY A 434 20.36 -14.70 45.15
C GLY A 434 19.51 -13.97 46.19
N ILE A 435 18.44 -14.63 46.66
CA ILE A 435 17.48 -14.05 47.59
C ILE A 435 18.22 -13.46 48.80
N PRO A 436 18.08 -12.14 49.10
CA PRO A 436 18.76 -11.52 50.22
C PRO A 436 18.35 -12.17 51.56
N THR A 437 19.22 -13.02 52.10
CA THR A 437 19.00 -13.68 53.39
C THR A 437 19.53 -12.80 54.52
N ALA A 438 18.59 -12.19 55.26
CA ALA A 438 18.90 -11.43 56.46
C ALA A 438 19.24 -12.38 57.64
N SER A 439 20.39 -13.05 57.57
CA SER A 439 20.88 -13.93 58.64
C SER A 439 22.38 -13.80 58.88
N LYS A 440 22.71 -12.86 59.77
CA LYS A 440 23.90 -12.77 60.63
C LYS A 440 25.28 -12.65 59.96
N SER A 441 25.89 -11.50 60.23
CA SER A 441 27.33 -11.33 60.41
C SER A 441 27.93 -12.42 61.29
N ASP A 442 28.99 -13.07 60.81
CA ASP A 442 30.09 -13.54 61.65
C ASP A 442 31.37 -12.85 61.16
N ASP A 443 31.96 -12.05 62.02
CA ASP A 443 33.23 -11.35 61.79
C ASP A 443 34.41 -12.30 62.02
N ASN A 444 35.17 -12.60 60.97
CA ASN A 444 36.56 -13.08 60.97
C ASN A 444 37.05 -13.16 59.51
N GLU A 445 38.21 -12.66 59.09
CA GLU A 445 39.32 -12.02 59.82
C GLU A 445 40.10 -11.10 58.83
N PRO A 446 41.36 -10.65 59.05
CA PRO A 446 41.68 -9.24 59.26
C PRO A 446 42.24 -8.49 58.03
N MET A 447 42.27 -7.15 58.14
CA MET A 447 42.94 -6.26 57.19
C MET A 447 44.44 -6.56 57.05
N LYS A 448 44.96 -6.50 55.81
CA LYS A 448 46.37 -6.16 55.54
C LYS A 448 46.45 -4.90 54.70
N ALA A 449 47.32 -3.98 55.13
CA ALA A 449 47.53 -2.69 54.50
C ALA A 449 48.76 -2.68 53.61
N THR A 450 48.61 -2.10 52.42
CA THR A 450 49.60 -1.34 51.61
C THR A 450 48.79 -0.62 50.52
N GLY A 451 49.10 0.58 50.05
CA GLY A 451 50.11 1.57 50.42
C GLY A 451 50.06 2.66 49.34
N THR A 452 49.80 3.92 49.70
CA THR A 452 49.71 5.02 48.72
C THR A 452 51.10 5.50 48.30
N ASP A 453 51.37 5.46 46.99
CA ASP A 453 52.33 6.34 46.32
C ASP A 453 51.65 6.99 45.10
N ALA A 454 52.16 8.16 44.68
CA ALA A 454 51.29 9.24 44.21
C ALA A 454 51.61 9.80 42.81
N ARG A 455 50.57 10.37 42.16
CA ARG A 455 50.60 11.38 41.07
C ARG A 455 51.14 10.91 39.70
N ASP A 456 50.74 11.44 38.55
CA ASP A 456 49.66 12.38 38.13
C ASP A 456 49.42 12.12 36.60
N GLU A 457 48.46 12.68 35.84
CA GLU A 457 47.49 13.78 36.04
C GLU A 457 46.22 13.56 35.14
N ARG A 458 45.21 14.42 35.27
CA ARG A 458 44.14 14.74 34.26
C ARG A 458 43.21 13.64 33.73
N LEU A 459 41.93 13.75 34.12
CA LEU A 459 40.82 13.90 33.14
C LEU A 459 39.61 14.62 33.76
N VAL A 460 38.87 15.37 32.94
CA VAL A 460 37.85 16.35 33.37
C VAL A 460 36.51 15.67 33.65
N ALA A 461 35.96 15.83 34.85
CA ALA A 461 34.64 15.34 35.22
C ALA A 461 33.59 16.46 35.26
N HIS A 462 32.67 16.47 34.28
CA HIS A 462 31.46 17.30 34.31
C HIS A 462 30.54 16.84 35.44
N LYS A 463 30.25 17.71 36.42
CA LYS A 463 29.17 17.47 37.40
C LYS A 463 27.81 17.72 36.75
N LEU A 464 27.01 16.68 36.57
CA LEU A 464 25.56 16.81 36.39
C LEU A 464 24.88 16.55 37.74
N HIS A 465 24.31 17.62 38.32
CA HIS A 465 23.36 17.53 39.41
C HIS A 465 21.96 17.34 38.81
N ASN A 466 21.21 16.33 39.24
CA ASN A 466 19.76 16.26 39.04
C ASN A 466 19.11 15.70 40.33
N PRO A 467 18.19 16.44 40.98
CA PRO A 467 17.46 15.95 42.14
C PRO A 467 16.34 14.96 41.74
N PRO A 468 15.81 14.15 42.69
CA PRO A 468 14.79 13.15 42.41
C PRO A 468 13.41 13.76 42.11
N PRO A 469 12.55 13.09 41.31
CA PRO A 469 11.22 13.58 40.99
C PRO A 469 10.16 13.31 42.08
N ASP A 470 9.26 14.28 42.21
CA ASP A 470 8.13 14.42 43.16
C ASP A 470 7.02 13.36 42.99
N GLU A 471 6.46 12.87 44.09
CA GLU A 471 5.39 11.86 44.11
C GLU A 471 4.02 12.46 43.73
N ARG A 472 3.38 11.97 42.65
CA ARG A 472 1.98 12.33 42.35
C ARG A 472 1.09 11.13 42.03
N ARG A 473 0.19 10.89 43.00
CA ARG A 473 -1.04 10.06 42.97
C ARG A 473 -1.55 9.64 41.59
N ILE A 474 -1.71 8.34 41.41
CA ILE A 474 -2.59 7.73 40.39
C ILE A 474 -3.94 7.38 41.03
N PRO A 475 -5.08 7.88 40.55
CA PRO A 475 -6.40 7.33 40.89
C PRO A 475 -6.79 6.22 39.90
N GLY A 476 -7.13 5.03 40.41
CA GLY A 476 -7.54 3.88 39.59
C GLY A 476 -9.05 3.80 39.31
N LYS A 477 -9.40 2.94 38.33
CA LYS A 477 -10.69 2.29 37.98
C LYS A 477 -10.61 1.92 36.48
N SER A 478 -11.13 0.80 35.95
CA SER A 478 -11.71 -0.42 36.55
C SER A 478 -11.51 -1.58 35.57
N ARG A 479 -11.47 -2.83 36.09
CA ARG A 479 -11.52 -4.05 35.26
C ARG A 479 -12.96 -4.33 34.83
N HIS A 480 -13.18 -4.71 33.57
CA HIS A 480 -14.34 -5.52 33.20
C HIS A 480 -13.89 -6.73 32.36
N LEU A 481 -14.19 -7.93 32.86
CA LEU A 481 -14.26 -9.16 32.09
C LEU A 481 -15.68 -9.30 31.56
N VAL A 482 -15.83 -9.58 30.26
CA VAL A 482 -16.95 -10.31 29.66
C VAL A 482 -16.33 -11.13 28.52
N ALA A 483 -15.99 -12.40 28.79
CA ALA A 483 -16.83 -13.57 28.54
C ALA A 483 -17.04 -13.85 27.04
N SER A 484 -16.49 -14.98 26.59
CA SER A 484 -16.69 -15.56 25.27
C SER A 484 -18.06 -16.20 25.17
N THR A 485 -18.77 -15.97 24.07
CA THR A 485 -19.93 -16.79 23.68
C THR A 485 -19.84 -17.09 22.19
N ARG A 486 -19.65 -18.38 21.86
CA ARG A 486 -19.83 -18.88 20.49
C ARG A 486 -21.33 -18.92 20.18
N HIS A 487 -21.72 -18.51 18.98
CA HIS A 487 -23.00 -18.90 18.40
C HIS A 487 -22.78 -19.30 16.94
N SER A 488 -23.17 -20.52 16.63
CA SER A 488 -23.24 -21.06 15.28
C SER A 488 -24.52 -20.58 14.61
N ALA A 489 -24.47 -20.29 13.32
CA ALA A 489 -25.64 -20.21 12.45
C ALA A 489 -25.22 -20.53 11.01
N GLU A 490 -25.75 -21.61 10.46
CA GLU A 490 -25.79 -21.91 9.03
C GLU A 490 -26.87 -21.01 8.37
N PRO A 491 -26.78 -20.78 7.05
CA PRO A 491 -27.66 -21.51 6.10
C PRO A 491 -26.85 -22.15 4.97
N GLU A 492 -27.12 -23.41 4.64
CA GLU A 492 -28.15 -23.89 3.69
C GLU A 492 -27.89 -23.55 2.22
N ASP A 493 -27.78 -24.62 1.42
CA ASP A 493 -27.60 -24.62 -0.02
C ASP A 493 -28.83 -24.11 -0.78
N SER A 494 -28.60 -23.47 -1.93
CA SER A 494 -29.60 -23.43 -3.00
C SER A 494 -28.91 -23.50 -4.35
N GLU A 495 -28.96 -24.69 -4.97
CA GLU A 495 -28.55 -24.90 -6.36
C GLU A 495 -29.42 -24.08 -7.32
N GLY A 496 -28.82 -23.64 -8.43
CA GLY A 496 -29.48 -22.80 -9.42
C GLY A 496 -28.75 -22.78 -10.75
N GLU A 497 -28.74 -23.92 -11.46
CA GLU A 497 -28.48 -23.89 -12.90
C GLU A 497 -29.55 -23.04 -13.61
N ILE A 498 -29.16 -22.29 -14.66
CA ILE A 498 -29.84 -22.32 -15.97
C ILE A 498 -29.07 -21.50 -17.04
N GLU A 499 -28.88 -22.18 -18.17
CA GLU A 499 -28.70 -21.72 -19.55
C GLU A 499 -27.74 -20.59 -19.95
N LYS A 500 -26.71 -21.02 -20.68
CA LYS A 500 -26.06 -20.28 -21.75
C LYS A 500 -27.07 -20.00 -22.88
N THR A 501 -27.33 -18.74 -23.23
CA THR A 501 -27.79 -18.39 -24.60
C THR A 501 -26.87 -17.37 -25.25
N ASN A 502 -26.18 -17.82 -26.29
CA ASN A 502 -25.27 -17.04 -27.10
C ASN A 502 -26.00 -16.57 -28.37
N LYS A 503 -26.12 -15.26 -28.61
CA LYS A 503 -26.62 -14.71 -29.90
C LYS A 503 -25.98 -13.37 -30.26
N ASN A 504 -24.93 -13.47 -31.06
CA ASN A 504 -24.40 -12.38 -31.88
C ASN A 504 -25.51 -11.69 -32.70
N LYS A 505 -25.42 -10.35 -32.82
CA LYS A 505 -25.59 -9.61 -34.08
C LYS A 505 -25.03 -8.20 -33.92
N GLY A 506 -23.98 -7.91 -34.69
CA GLY A 506 -23.28 -6.62 -34.62
C GLY A 506 -23.99 -5.50 -35.38
N LEU A 507 -23.61 -4.26 -35.07
CA LEU A 507 -23.90 -3.10 -35.90
C LEU A 507 -22.62 -2.26 -36.08
N LYS A 508 -22.43 -1.73 -37.29
CA LYS A 508 -21.21 -1.03 -37.70
C LYS A 508 -21.06 0.29 -36.93
N VAL A 509 -19.91 0.51 -36.29
CA VAL A 509 -19.50 1.86 -35.87
C VAL A 509 -18.98 2.60 -37.09
N VAL A 510 -19.80 3.54 -37.60
CA VAL A 510 -19.32 4.58 -38.50
C VAL A 510 -18.46 5.54 -37.68
N ARG A 511 -17.23 5.81 -38.14
CA ARG A 511 -16.40 6.89 -37.57
C ARG A 511 -16.97 8.22 -38.06
N ASP A 512 -17.54 9.00 -37.17
CA ASP A 512 -17.78 10.42 -37.40
C ASP A 512 -16.78 11.23 -36.56
N ASN A 513 -15.92 11.98 -37.25
CA ASN A 513 -14.93 12.86 -36.64
C ASN A 513 -15.53 14.26 -36.51
N SER A 514 -16.32 14.48 -35.46
CA SER A 514 -16.77 15.82 -35.09
C SER A 514 -16.88 15.95 -33.57
N ASN A 515 -15.85 16.54 -32.96
CA ASN A 515 -15.76 16.76 -31.52
C ASN A 515 -16.21 18.21 -31.21
N PRO A 516 -17.42 18.45 -30.65
CA PRO A 516 -17.86 19.80 -30.32
C PRO A 516 -17.25 20.25 -28.98
N THR A 517 -16.31 21.19 -29.04
CA THR A 517 -15.72 21.83 -27.86
C THR A 517 -16.75 22.68 -27.08
N PRO A 518 -17.03 22.39 -25.80
CA PRO A 518 -18.03 23.12 -25.03
C PRO A 518 -17.39 24.27 -24.23
N ASP A 519 -16.85 25.30 -24.91
CA ASP A 519 -16.17 26.43 -24.23
C ASP A 519 -16.81 27.82 -24.46
N ALA A 520 -17.96 27.87 -25.15
CA ALA A 520 -18.73 29.10 -25.39
C ALA A 520 -20.02 29.19 -24.55
N ASP A 521 -20.80 28.10 -24.45
CA ASP A 521 -22.15 28.15 -23.86
C ASP A 521 -22.14 28.36 -22.33
N CYS A 522 -21.25 27.68 -21.60
CA CYS A 522 -21.17 27.79 -20.13
C CYS A 522 -20.88 29.23 -19.66
N LYS A 523 -19.96 29.93 -20.32
CA LYS A 523 -19.64 31.34 -20.03
C LYS A 523 -20.85 32.26 -20.29
N SER A 524 -21.67 31.95 -21.31
CA SER A 524 -22.88 32.72 -21.63
C SER A 524 -24.02 32.56 -20.60
N VAL A 525 -24.03 31.45 -19.85
CA VAL A 525 -24.95 31.19 -18.74
C VAL A 525 -24.46 31.91 -17.48
N ILE A 526 -23.17 31.80 -17.16
CA ILE A 526 -22.55 32.44 -15.98
C ILE A 526 -22.71 33.96 -16.01
N HIS A 527 -22.40 34.60 -17.15
CA HIS A 527 -22.49 36.06 -17.29
C HIS A 527 -23.92 36.62 -17.16
N ARG A 528 -24.93 35.75 -17.30
CA ARG A 528 -26.36 36.07 -17.13
C ARG A 528 -26.83 35.91 -15.68
N PHE A 529 -26.20 35.03 -14.90
CA PHE A 529 -26.45 34.88 -13.46
C PHE A 529 -25.93 36.06 -12.63
N GLU A 530 -24.83 36.70 -13.04
CA GLU A 530 -24.28 37.85 -12.32
C GLU A 530 -25.10 39.14 -12.48
N SER A 531 -25.94 39.24 -13.52
CA SER A 531 -26.73 40.44 -13.82
C SER A 531 -27.90 40.64 -12.84
N ASP A 532 -28.55 39.55 -12.41
CA ASP A 532 -29.79 39.58 -11.63
C ASP A 532 -29.57 39.58 -10.10
N ARG A 533 -28.31 39.72 -9.66
CA ARG A 533 -27.89 39.71 -8.24
C ARG A 533 -28.51 40.82 -7.36
N ARG A 534 -29.31 41.73 -7.93
CA ARG A 534 -29.99 42.84 -7.23
C ARG A 534 -31.48 42.62 -6.92
N LEU A 535 -32.07 41.47 -7.29
CA LEU A 535 -33.52 41.24 -7.15
C LEU A 535 -33.92 40.36 -5.95
N TRP A 536 -33.01 40.07 -5.03
CA TRP A 536 -33.22 39.22 -3.84
C TRP A 536 -32.51 39.73 -2.56
N LEU A 537 -32.23 41.03 -2.49
CA LEU A 537 -32.06 41.81 -1.26
C LEU A 537 -33.14 42.90 -1.23
#